data_AF-A0A6B3F5I1-F1
#
_entry.id   AF-A0A6B3F5I1-F1
#
_cell.length_a   1.000
_cell.length_b   1.000
_cell.length_c   1.000
_cell.angle_alpha   90.00
_cell.angle_beta   90.00
_cell.angle_gamma   90.00
#
_symmetry.space_group_name_H-M   'P 1'
#
loop_
_entity.id
_entity.type
_entity.pdbx_description
1 polymer ?
#
loop_
_entity_poly.entity_id
_entity_poly.type
_entity_poly.pdbx_seq_one_letter_code
_entity_poly.pdbx_strand_id
1 'polypeptide(L)'
;FGDYPLHHGGVGAIRSLGRLGVPVYAITEDRHTPAAHSRYLRRAFVWPTTGTEEPSRLVAGLLRIGARIGRPAVLLPTDEEAAVLLAE
;
A
#
# COMPACT_ATOMS: atom_id res chain seq x y z
N PHE A 1 6.36 -16.35 -3.75
CA PHE A 1 7.12 -15.85 -4.91
C PHE A 1 6.25 -14.81 -5.60
N GLY A 2 6.30 -13.56 -5.12
CA GLY A 2 5.60 -12.45 -5.74
C GLY A 2 6.65 -11.54 -6.37
N ASP A 3 6.91 -11.72 -7.65
CA ASP A 3 7.73 -10.79 -8.43
C ASP A 3 6.92 -10.48 -9.68
N TYR A 4 5.92 -9.60 -9.51
CA TYR A 4 5.03 -9.20 -10.59
C TYR A 4 5.67 -8.04 -11.37
N PRO A 5 6.08 -8.26 -12.63
CA PRO A 5 6.94 -7.33 -13.36
C PRO A 5 6.26 -6.01 -13.78
N LEU A 6 4.96 -5.84 -13.51
CA LEU A 6 4.15 -4.72 -14.01
C LEU A 6 3.24 -4.09 -12.94
N HIS A 7 3.74 -3.86 -11.73
CA HIS A 7 3.03 -3.07 -10.71
C HIS A 7 3.10 -1.54 -10.99
N HIS A 8 2.55 -1.08 -12.11
CA HIS A 8 2.45 0.35 -12.41
C HIS A 8 1.23 1.03 -11.77
N GLY A 9 0.21 0.26 -11.36
CA GLY A 9 -1.02 0.79 -10.77
C GLY A 9 -0.78 1.64 -9.52
N GLY A 10 0.04 1.15 -8.59
CA GLY A 10 0.38 1.88 -7.37
C GLY A 10 1.11 3.20 -7.64
N VAL A 11 2.07 3.21 -8.58
CA VAL A 11 2.80 4.43 -8.95
C VAL A 11 1.88 5.46 -9.64
N GLY A 12 0.95 4.99 -10.48
CA GLY A 12 -0.07 5.82 -11.11
C GLY A 12 -0.97 6.51 -10.08
N ALA A 13 -1.51 5.75 -9.14
CA ALA A 13 -2.34 6.28 -8.06
C ALA A 13 -1.58 7.32 -7.21
N ILE A 14 -0.35 7.02 -6.81
CA ILE A 14 0.50 7.94 -6.05
C ILE A 14 0.71 9.27 -6.79
N ARG A 15 1.04 9.21 -8.08
CA ARG A 15 1.32 10.42 -8.86
C ARG A 15 0.06 11.23 -9.13
N SER A 16 -1.05 10.59 -9.47
CA SER A 16 -2.30 11.29 -9.79
C SER A 16 -2.88 11.98 -8.55
N LEU A 17 -3.00 11.25 -7.43
CA LEU A 17 -3.54 11.81 -6.18
C LEU A 17 -2.60 12.83 -5.56
N GLY A 18 -1.30 12.53 -5.50
CA GLY A 18 -0.32 13.44 -4.89
C GLY A 18 -0.13 14.74 -5.68
N ARG A 19 -0.31 14.73 -7.01
CA ARG A 19 -0.35 15.97 -7.81
C ARG A 19 -1.52 16.87 -7.47
N LEU A 20 -2.62 16.29 -6.98
CA LEU A 20 -3.81 17.02 -6.51
C LEU A 20 -3.70 17.42 -5.02
N GLY A 21 -2.55 17.21 -4.38
CA GLY A 21 -2.32 17.57 -2.98
C GLY A 21 -2.88 16.57 -1.96
N VAL A 22 -3.40 15.43 -2.41
CA VAL A 22 -3.88 14.37 -1.50
C VAL A 22 -2.68 13.69 -0.84
N PRO A 23 -2.62 13.56 0.51
CA PRO A 23 -1.56 12.82 1.18
C PRO A 23 -1.64 11.32 0.83
N VAL A 24 -0.65 10.81 0.09
CA VAL A 24 -0.60 9.39 -0.29
C VAL A 24 0.41 8.61 0.56
N TYR A 25 0.01 7.40 0.97
CA TYR A 25 0.84 6.44 1.70
C TYR A 25 0.90 5.15 0.91
N ALA A 26 2.02 4.45 0.97
CA ALA A 26 2.22 3.17 0.29
C ALA A 26 2.64 2.12 1.30
N ILE A 27 2.14 0.89 1.11
CA ILE A 27 2.69 -0.30 1.73
C ILE A 27 3.58 -0.94 0.67
N THR A 28 4.83 -1.25 1.00
CA THR A 28 5.78 -1.82 0.04
C THR A 28 6.47 -3.04 0.64
N GLU A 29 6.75 -4.04 -0.19
CA GLU A 29 7.47 -5.25 0.24
C GLU A 29 8.94 -4.95 0.54
N ASP A 30 9.52 -3.97 -0.14
CA ASP A 30 10.88 -3.46 0.11
C ASP A 30 10.95 -1.93 -0.02
N ARG A 31 11.98 -1.34 0.59
CA ARG A 31 12.29 0.09 0.58
C ARG A 31 12.76 0.61 -0.78
N HIS A 32 13.21 -0.26 -1.69
CA HIS A 32 13.77 0.15 -2.98
C HIS A 32 12.76 0.08 -4.13
N THR A 33 11.47 -0.14 -3.84
CA THR A 33 10.45 -0.12 -4.89
C THR A 33 10.29 1.29 -5.48
N PRO A 34 10.04 1.44 -6.80
CA PRO A 34 9.85 2.75 -7.43
C PRO A 34 8.74 3.60 -6.79
N ALA A 35 7.72 2.95 -6.20
CA ALA A 35 6.65 3.61 -5.46
C ALA A 35 7.18 4.35 -4.22
N ALA A 36 8.09 3.73 -3.46
CA ALA A 36 8.67 4.28 -2.24
C ALA A 36 9.50 5.56 -2.49
N HIS A 37 10.02 5.75 -3.70
CA HIS A 37 10.85 6.89 -4.09
C HIS A 37 10.08 8.01 -4.81
N SER A 38 8.76 7.90 -4.97
CA SER A 38 7.98 8.96 -5.62
C SER A 38 7.97 10.23 -4.78
N ARG A 39 8.32 11.38 -5.38
CA ARG A 39 8.23 12.71 -4.73
C ARG A 39 6.83 13.09 -4.26
N TYR A 40 5.81 12.40 -4.77
CA TYR A 40 4.40 12.61 -4.44
C TYR A 40 3.91 11.70 -3.31
N LEU A 41 4.77 10.80 -2.81
CA LEU A 41 4.47 9.93 -1.69
C LEU A 41 4.81 10.64 -0.38
N ARG A 42 3.87 10.64 0.57
CA ARG A 42 4.09 11.23 1.90
C ARG A 42 4.95 10.34 2.79
N ARG A 43 4.72 9.04 2.76
CA ARG A 43 5.48 8.03 3.50
C ARG A 43 5.22 6.63 2.93
N ALA A 44 6.26 5.80 2.89
CA ALA A 44 6.14 4.36 2.67
C ALA A 44 6.19 3.61 4.01
N PHE A 45 5.41 2.53 4.11
CA PHE A 45 5.48 1.55 5.18
C PHE A 45 6.03 0.27 4.56
N VAL A 46 7.25 -0.11 4.95
CA VAL A 46 7.82 -1.39 4.52
C VAL A 46 7.17 -2.48 5.34
N TRP A 47 6.40 -3.34 4.69
CA TRP A 47 5.74 -4.48 5.31
C TRP A 47 5.81 -5.65 4.33
N PRO A 48 6.83 -6.52 4.47
CA PRO A 48 6.93 -7.73 3.67
C PRO A 48 5.81 -8.69 4.06
N THR A 49 5.01 -9.10 3.08
CA THR A 49 4.00 -10.16 3.21
C THR A 49 4.42 -11.35 2.35
N THR A 50 4.07 -12.56 2.77
CA THR A 50 4.39 -13.80 2.05
C THR A 50 3.23 -14.30 1.19
N GLY A 51 2.04 -13.72 1.35
CA GLY A 51 0.80 -14.15 0.69
C GLY A 51 0.19 -15.39 1.37
N THR A 52 0.67 -15.74 2.56
CA THR A 52 0.24 -16.95 3.30
C THR A 52 -0.17 -16.62 4.73
N GLU A 53 -0.29 -15.34 5.05
CA GLU A 53 -0.72 -14.86 6.35
C GLU A 53 -2.22 -15.07 6.54
N GLU A 54 -2.61 -15.39 7.78
CA GLU A 54 -4.02 -15.37 8.19
C GLU A 54 -4.66 -13.99 7.93
N PRO A 55 -5.87 -13.92 7.36
CA PRO A 55 -6.55 -12.66 7.06
C PRO A 55 -6.61 -11.71 8.25
N SER A 56 -6.88 -12.24 9.45
CA SER A 56 -6.92 -11.46 10.70
C SER A 56 -5.60 -10.75 11.03
N ARG A 57 -4.45 -11.35 10.69
CA ARG A 57 -3.13 -10.74 10.87
C ARG A 57 -2.90 -9.61 9.87
N LEU A 58 -3.39 -9.77 8.64
CA LEU A 58 -3.32 -8.73 7.63
C LEU A 58 -4.17 -7.53 8.03
N VAL A 59 -5.42 -7.75 8.45
CA VAL A 59 -6.31 -6.69 8.97
C VAL A 59 -5.67 -5.97 10.17
N ALA A 60 -5.12 -6.71 11.14
CA ALA A 60 -4.44 -6.09 12.28
C ALA A 60 -3.19 -5.28 11.87
N GLY A 61 -2.47 -5.70 10.82
CA GLY A 61 -1.39 -4.93 10.21
C GLY A 61 -1.87 -3.62 9.60
N LEU A 62 -2.93 -3.67 8.79
CA LEU A 62 -3.55 -2.50 8.16
C LEU A 62 -4.05 -1.50 9.20
N LEU A 63 -4.71 -1.95 10.26
CA LEU A 63 -5.16 -1.09 11.36
C LEU A 63 -3.98 -0.40 12.07
N ARG A 64 -2.88 -1.13 12.31
CA ARG A 64 -1.65 -0.56 12.89
C ARG A 64 -0.99 0.48 11.99
N ILE A 65 -1.12 0.35 10.67
CA ILE A 65 -0.64 1.34 9.70
C ILE A 65 -1.56 2.56 9.70
N GLY A 66 -2.88 2.37 9.68
CA GLY A 66 -3.88 3.44 9.79
C GLY A 66 -3.69 4.29 11.05
N ALA A 67 -3.44 3.65 12.20
CA ALA A 67 -3.11 4.36 13.44
C ALA A 67 -1.84 5.22 13.32
N ARG A 68 -0.80 4.75 12.60
CA ARG A 68 0.43 5.52 12.35
C ARG A 68 0.26 6.66 11.36
N ILE A 69 -0.73 6.58 10.47
CA ILE A 69 -1.12 7.69 9.58
C ILE A 69 -1.78 8.80 10.40
N GLY A 70 -2.54 8.45 11.45
CA GLY A 70 -3.08 9.40 12.44
C GLY A 70 -4.20 10.29 11.89
N ARG A 71 -4.83 9.89 10.77
CA ARG A 71 -5.99 10.55 10.17
C ARG A 71 -6.81 9.55 9.37
N PRO A 72 -8.09 9.82 9.10
CA PRO A 72 -8.89 9.01 8.19
C PRO A 72 -8.16 8.82 6.84
N ALA A 73 -8.15 7.58 6.35
CA ALA A 73 -7.51 7.19 5.10
C ALA A 73 -8.36 6.10 4.43
N VAL A 74 -8.38 6.11 3.10
CA VAL A 74 -9.04 5.09 2.28
C VAL A 74 -8.00 4.10 1.79
N LEU A 75 -8.28 2.80 1.94
CA LEU A 75 -7.45 1.73 1.37
C LEU A 75 -7.75 1.61 -0.13
N LEU A 76 -6.70 1.61 -0.95
CA LEU A 76 -6.77 1.40 -2.39
C LEU A 76 -6.02 0.09 -2.71
N PRO A 77 -6.71 -1.04 -2.92
CA PRO A 77 -6.04 -2.27 -3.31
C PRO A 77 -5.44 -2.11 -4.71
N THR A 78 -4.19 -2.52 -4.87
CA THR A 78 -3.46 -2.45 -6.16
C THR A 78 -3.22 -3.83 -6.79
N ASP A 79 -3.68 -4.88 -6.11
CA ASP A 79 -3.64 -6.28 -6.51
C ASP A 79 -4.94 -6.98 -6.06
N GLU A 80 -5.13 -8.19 -6.58
CA GLU A 80 -6.36 -8.96 -6.36
C GLU A 80 -6.46 -9.52 -4.94
N GLU A 81 -5.35 -9.92 -4.32
CA GLU A 81 -5.34 -10.48 -2.96
C GLU A 81 -5.78 -9.45 -1.93
N ALA A 82 -5.26 -8.22 -2.03
CA ALA A 82 -5.68 -7.11 -1.20
C ALA A 82 -7.14 -6.72 -1.45
N ALA A 83 -7.63 -6.85 -2.69
CA ALA A 83 -9.02 -6.55 -3.01
C ALA A 83 -9.98 -7.56 -2.34
N VAL A 84 -9.66 -8.85 -2.38
CA VAL A 84 -10.46 -9.90 -1.71
C VAL A 84 -10.46 -9.70 -0.20
N LEU A 85 -9.29 -9.46 0.40
CA LEU A 85 -9.18 -9.21 1.84
C LEU A 85 -10.07 -8.04 2.32
N LEU A 86 -10.26 -7.02 1.48
CA LEU A 86 -11.08 -5.85 1.81
C LEU A 86 -12.58 -6.05 1.56
N ALA A 87 -12.96 -7.09 0.82
CA ALA A 87 -14.34 -7.38 0.49
C ALA A 87 -15.02 -8.35 1.48
N GLU A 88 -14.23 -9.05 2.31
CA GLU A 88 -14.70 -9.92 3.41
C GLU A 88 -14.93 -9.14 4.73
#